data_AF-A0A2P5MS57-F1
#
_entry.id   AF-A0A2P5MS57-F1
#
_cell.length_a   1.000
_cell.length_b   1.000
_cell.length_c   1.000
_cell.angle_alpha   90.00
_cell.angle_beta   90.00
_cell.angle_gamma   90.00
#
_symmetry.space_group_name_H-M   'P 1'
#
loop_
_entity.id
_entity.type
_entity.pdbx_description
1 polymer ?
#
loop_
_entity_poly.entity_id
_entity_poly.type
_entity_poly.pdbx_seq_one_letter_code
_entity_poly.pdbx_strand_id
1 'polypeptide(L)'
;MANPKHLYELLLDHCCSDAKVENLMIGLVWTLCQTTAKTNTGLAMSPGFPTRTLAWSGSLTGKSINELAGWIFKWNPYQASVAMAAINSCINSRPLPDSVVVENSGEHANLAVFEHFLPQLRNKKVVVIGHYPGIECYQNQMQLSVLERQPAAEDLPDSACEFLLPNADWVFLTASSIPNKTFPRLAELASNAKTVLMGPTVPWLSQLHEFGIDYLAGVEITDADALYHTAAQGGGVRIFERGLRYRIAELTPSLSMGWLKRQIADCVAEKYQLSQDMDSWYAAGNSSRYPKYALLEQVNTRLSRLDSSYKPLWDKHGSAAALLN
;
A
#
# COMPACT_ATOMS: atom_id res chain seq x y z
N MET A 1 -6.78 16.18 -10.07
CA MET A 1 -5.96 15.14 -10.70
C MET A 1 -6.67 14.74 -12.00
N ALA A 2 -5.99 14.71 -13.15
CA ALA A 2 -6.65 14.52 -14.45
C ALA A 2 -7.25 13.11 -14.68
N ASN A 3 -6.69 12.07 -14.03
CA ASN A 3 -7.18 10.70 -14.13
C ASN A 3 -7.11 9.96 -12.78
N PRO A 4 -8.19 9.97 -11.97
CA PRO A 4 -8.20 9.27 -10.68
C PRO A 4 -8.14 7.73 -10.81
N LYS A 5 -8.41 7.17 -12.01
CA LYS A 5 -8.33 5.72 -12.23
C LYS A 5 -6.89 5.20 -12.32
N HIS A 6 -5.94 6.08 -12.66
CA HIS A 6 -4.52 5.73 -12.86
C HIS A 6 -3.93 4.96 -11.67
N LEU A 7 -4.25 5.37 -10.43
CA LEU A 7 -3.81 4.65 -9.22
C LEU A 7 -4.23 3.18 -9.24
N TYR A 8 -5.48 2.92 -9.58
CA TYR A 8 -6.05 1.57 -9.51
C TYR A 8 -5.54 0.68 -10.64
N GLU A 9 -5.35 1.26 -11.82
CA GLU A 9 -4.70 0.59 -12.95
C GLU A 9 -3.25 0.23 -12.59
N LEU A 10 -2.51 1.17 -11.98
CA LEU A 10 -1.16 0.95 -11.47
C LEU A 10 -1.10 -0.19 -10.45
N LEU A 11 -2.06 -0.27 -9.52
CA LEU A 11 -2.13 -1.36 -8.54
C LEU A 11 -2.34 -2.72 -9.20
N LEU A 12 -3.21 -2.81 -10.21
CA LEU A 12 -3.44 -4.05 -10.95
C LEU A 12 -2.22 -4.44 -11.80
N ASP A 13 -1.59 -3.46 -12.45
CA ASP A 13 -0.37 -3.68 -13.24
C ASP A 13 0.79 -4.18 -12.38
N HIS A 14 0.82 -3.80 -11.10
CA HIS A 14 1.81 -4.32 -10.14
C HIS A 14 1.36 -5.61 -9.45
N CYS A 15 0.07 -5.96 -9.49
CA CYS A 15 -0.46 -7.20 -8.91
C CYS A 15 -0.39 -8.34 -9.95
N CYS A 16 0.81 -8.76 -10.33
CA CYS A 16 1.02 -9.92 -11.21
C CYS A 16 1.35 -11.15 -10.37
N SER A 17 0.39 -12.05 -10.20
CA SER A 17 0.59 -13.31 -9.47
C SER A 17 -0.34 -14.41 -9.96
N ASP A 18 0.19 -15.64 -10.08
CA ASP A 18 -0.60 -16.86 -10.26
C ASP A 18 -1.01 -17.50 -8.92
N ALA A 19 -0.61 -16.89 -7.80
CA ALA A 19 -0.92 -17.38 -6.47
C ALA A 19 -2.43 -17.37 -6.21
N LYS A 20 -2.83 -18.33 -5.37
CA LYS A 20 -4.21 -18.48 -4.91
C LYS A 20 -4.32 -18.09 -3.46
N VAL A 21 -5.51 -17.63 -3.09
CA VAL A 21 -5.87 -17.41 -1.69
C VAL A 21 -5.87 -18.74 -0.96
N GLU A 22 -5.00 -18.87 0.05
CA GLU A 22 -5.05 -19.97 1.00
C GLU A 22 -6.02 -19.64 2.13
N ASN A 23 -5.88 -18.43 2.70
CA ASN A 23 -6.69 -17.96 3.80
C ASN A 23 -7.05 -16.48 3.59
N LEU A 24 -8.31 -16.15 3.87
CA LEU A 24 -8.78 -14.77 3.86
C LEU A 24 -9.72 -14.54 5.03
N MET A 25 -9.40 -13.52 5.82
CA MET A 25 -10.10 -13.21 7.06
C MET A 25 -10.46 -11.72 7.06
N ILE A 26 -11.74 -11.44 7.28
CA ILE A 26 -12.25 -10.07 7.44
C ILE A 26 -12.48 -9.87 8.94
N GLY A 27 -11.48 -9.30 9.61
CA GLY A 27 -11.55 -8.99 11.03
C GLY A 27 -12.26 -7.66 11.27
N LEU A 28 -12.42 -7.32 12.55
CA LEU A 28 -13.08 -6.07 12.97
C LEU A 28 -12.36 -4.83 12.42
N VAL A 29 -11.03 -4.84 12.45
CA VAL A 29 -10.19 -3.71 12.00
C VAL A 29 -9.36 -4.07 10.76
N TRP A 30 -8.96 -5.34 10.61
CA TRP A 30 -8.03 -5.76 9.56
C TRP A 30 -8.62 -6.89 8.71
N THR A 31 -8.61 -6.69 7.40
CA THR A 31 -8.78 -7.73 6.40
C THR A 31 -7.40 -8.26 6.02
N LEU A 32 -7.19 -9.58 6.14
CA LEU A 32 -5.96 -10.26 5.77
C LEU A 32 -6.20 -11.21 4.60
N CYS A 33 -5.26 -11.22 3.66
CA CYS A 33 -5.20 -12.19 2.57
C CYS A 33 -3.84 -12.89 2.61
N GLN A 34 -3.85 -14.20 2.81
CA GLN A 34 -2.67 -15.06 2.81
C GLN A 34 -2.72 -15.95 1.56
N THR A 35 -1.62 -16.01 0.84
CA THR A 35 -1.49 -16.91 -0.31
C THR A 35 -0.82 -18.22 0.08
N THR A 36 -0.88 -19.22 -0.79
CA THR A 36 -0.23 -20.53 -0.62
C THR A 36 1.28 -20.46 -0.31
N ALA A 37 1.94 -19.34 -0.64
CA ALA A 37 3.23 -18.99 -0.06
C ALA A 37 2.98 -18.21 1.24
N LYS A 38 3.08 -18.87 2.40
CA LYS A 38 2.77 -18.28 3.73
C LYS A 38 3.50 -16.95 4.03
N THR A 39 4.62 -16.69 3.36
CA THR A 39 5.37 -15.42 3.43
C THR A 39 4.59 -14.23 2.85
N ASN A 40 3.55 -14.47 2.07
CA ASN A 40 2.85 -13.46 1.29
C ASN A 40 1.49 -13.16 1.94
N THR A 41 1.54 -12.33 2.98
CA THR A 41 0.35 -11.83 3.67
C THR A 41 0.14 -10.36 3.32
N GLY A 42 -1.05 -10.04 2.82
CA GLY A 42 -1.46 -8.66 2.56
C GLY A 42 -2.51 -8.20 3.55
N LEU A 43 -2.50 -6.90 3.86
CA LEU A 43 -3.43 -6.29 4.79
C LEU A 43 -4.20 -5.15 4.13
N ALA A 44 -5.44 -4.97 4.55
CA ALA A 44 -6.21 -3.76 4.36
C ALA A 44 -7.04 -3.49 5.61
N MET A 45 -7.31 -2.22 5.91
CA MET A 45 -8.26 -1.89 6.96
C MET A 45 -9.67 -2.35 6.54
N SER A 46 -10.37 -3.03 7.44
CA SER A 46 -11.76 -3.45 7.24
C SER A 46 -12.69 -2.23 7.23
N PRO A 47 -13.82 -2.28 6.50
CA PRO A 47 -14.82 -1.22 6.56
C PRO A 47 -15.40 -1.03 7.97
N GLY A 48 -15.54 0.23 8.41
CA GLY A 48 -16.02 0.58 9.75
C GLY A 48 -17.53 0.48 9.98
N PHE A 49 -18.29 -0.06 9.04
CA PHE A 49 -19.73 -0.25 9.18
C PHE A 49 -20.07 -1.74 9.08
N PRO A 50 -20.93 -2.28 9.98
CA PRO A 50 -21.21 -3.71 10.01
C PRO A 50 -22.04 -4.16 8.81
N THR A 51 -21.86 -5.42 8.41
CA THR A 51 -22.72 -6.12 7.46
C THR A 51 -23.18 -7.45 8.03
N ARG A 52 -24.43 -7.83 7.77
CA ARG A 52 -24.99 -9.11 8.24
C ARG A 52 -24.56 -10.29 7.37
N THR A 53 -24.47 -10.08 6.06
CA THR A 53 -24.18 -11.16 5.11
C THR A 53 -23.44 -10.61 3.90
N LEU A 54 -22.35 -11.29 3.54
CA LEU A 54 -21.64 -11.07 2.29
C LEU A 54 -21.98 -12.24 1.35
N ALA A 55 -22.46 -11.93 0.15
CA ALA A 55 -22.96 -12.93 -0.80
C ALA A 55 -21.90 -13.95 -1.29
N TRP A 56 -20.62 -13.65 -1.06
CA TRP A 56 -19.47 -14.44 -1.49
C TRP A 56 -18.71 -15.10 -0.33
N SER A 57 -19.21 -15.00 0.91
CA SER A 57 -18.61 -15.67 2.08
C SER A 57 -18.46 -17.17 1.82
N GLY A 58 -17.30 -17.74 2.20
CA GLY A 58 -16.98 -19.15 1.98
C GLY A 58 -16.53 -19.53 0.57
N SER A 59 -16.53 -18.59 -0.38
CA SER A 59 -16.14 -18.86 -1.79
C SER A 59 -14.76 -18.32 -2.18
N LEU A 60 -14.05 -17.63 -1.27
CA LEU A 60 -12.84 -16.89 -1.63
C LEU A 60 -11.57 -17.74 -1.64
N THR A 61 -11.48 -18.77 -0.81
CA THR A 61 -10.34 -19.70 -0.81
C THR A 61 -10.20 -20.38 -2.17
N GLY A 62 -8.98 -20.45 -2.68
CA GLY A 62 -8.66 -21.03 -3.98
C GLY A 62 -8.87 -20.09 -5.17
N LYS A 63 -9.50 -18.91 -4.99
CA LYS A 63 -9.53 -17.87 -6.04
C LYS A 63 -8.12 -17.34 -6.29
N SER A 64 -7.87 -16.93 -7.53
CA SER A 64 -6.61 -16.28 -7.87
C SER A 64 -6.55 -14.88 -7.27
N ILE A 65 -5.34 -14.42 -6.92
CA ILE A 65 -5.13 -13.05 -6.45
C ILE A 65 -5.60 -12.02 -7.49
N ASN A 66 -5.35 -12.29 -8.78
CA ASN A 66 -5.81 -11.42 -9.88
C ASN A 66 -7.33 -11.24 -9.92
N GLU A 67 -8.10 -12.31 -9.66
CA GLU A 67 -9.55 -12.25 -9.62
C GLU A 67 -10.05 -11.29 -8.52
N LEU A 68 -9.46 -11.37 -7.33
CA LEU A 68 -9.82 -10.51 -6.20
C LEU A 68 -9.28 -9.09 -6.36
N ALA A 69 -8.08 -8.93 -6.91
CA ALA A 69 -7.47 -7.63 -7.17
C ALA A 69 -8.40 -6.75 -8.04
N GLY A 70 -9.03 -7.34 -9.08
CA GLY A 70 -9.98 -6.64 -9.94
C GLY A 70 -11.19 -6.03 -9.20
N TRP A 71 -11.50 -6.50 -7.98
CA TRP A 71 -12.54 -5.90 -7.15
C TRP A 71 -12.17 -4.52 -6.61
N ILE A 72 -10.94 -4.04 -6.80
CA ILE A 72 -10.53 -2.71 -6.36
C ILE A 72 -11.36 -1.60 -7.00
N PHE A 73 -11.93 -1.83 -8.20
CA PHE A 73 -12.86 -0.91 -8.85
C PHE A 73 -14.31 -0.98 -8.34
N LYS A 74 -14.64 -1.95 -7.47
CA LYS A 74 -15.98 -2.05 -6.88
C LYS A 74 -16.17 -0.96 -5.83
N TRP A 75 -17.39 -0.42 -5.78
CA TRP A 75 -17.81 0.57 -4.80
C TRP A 75 -18.28 -0.05 -3.48
N ASN A 76 -18.51 -1.37 -3.43
CA ASN A 76 -18.78 -2.07 -2.19
C ASN A 76 -17.50 -2.10 -1.33
N PRO A 77 -17.50 -1.53 -0.11
CA PRO A 77 -16.26 -1.37 0.65
C PRO A 77 -15.62 -2.69 1.11
N TYR A 78 -16.42 -3.74 1.37
CA TYR A 78 -15.88 -5.06 1.70
C TYR A 78 -15.21 -5.73 0.50
N GLN A 79 -15.78 -5.58 -0.70
CA GLN A 79 -15.11 -6.06 -1.91
C GLN A 79 -13.80 -5.30 -2.15
N ALA A 80 -13.80 -3.99 -1.92
CA ALA A 80 -12.62 -3.15 -2.08
C ALA A 80 -11.52 -3.45 -1.05
N SER A 81 -11.87 -3.70 0.23
CA SER A 81 -10.90 -4.07 1.25
C SER A 81 -10.29 -5.45 0.98
N VAL A 82 -11.12 -6.42 0.55
CA VAL A 82 -10.64 -7.73 0.07
C VAL A 82 -9.68 -7.58 -1.10
N ALA A 83 -10.03 -6.76 -2.10
CA ALA A 83 -9.16 -6.49 -3.23
C ALA A 83 -7.82 -5.91 -2.79
N MET A 84 -7.85 -4.92 -1.90
CA MET A 84 -6.65 -4.26 -1.42
C MET A 84 -5.75 -5.20 -0.60
N ALA A 85 -6.33 -6.07 0.24
CA ALA A 85 -5.56 -7.09 0.95
C ALA A 85 -4.93 -8.10 -0.02
N ALA A 86 -5.65 -8.51 -1.07
CA ALA A 86 -5.11 -9.40 -2.11
C ALA A 86 -4.00 -8.71 -2.94
N ILE A 87 -4.16 -7.44 -3.29
CA ILE A 87 -3.14 -6.64 -3.98
C ILE A 87 -1.88 -6.55 -3.11
N ASN A 88 -2.03 -6.23 -1.82
CA ASN A 88 -0.91 -6.12 -0.90
C ASN A 88 -0.22 -7.47 -0.65
N SER A 89 -0.91 -8.61 -0.74
CA SER A 89 -0.26 -9.92 -0.60
C SER A 89 0.66 -10.24 -1.78
N CYS A 90 0.45 -9.61 -2.94
CA CYS A 90 1.31 -9.70 -4.11
C CYS A 90 2.40 -8.62 -4.15
N ILE A 91 2.05 -7.36 -3.89
CA ILE A 91 3.02 -6.25 -3.97
C ILE A 91 4.01 -6.34 -2.80
N ASN A 92 3.51 -6.54 -1.58
CA ASN A 92 4.33 -6.47 -0.36
C ASN A 92 5.07 -7.79 -0.08
N SER A 93 4.89 -8.84 -0.88
CA SER A 93 5.72 -10.05 -0.82
C SER A 93 7.09 -9.89 -1.48
N ARG A 94 7.30 -8.80 -2.21
CA ARG A 94 8.58 -8.47 -2.84
C ARG A 94 9.56 -7.94 -1.79
N PRO A 95 10.87 -7.94 -2.07
CA PRO A 95 11.85 -7.28 -1.21
C PRO A 95 11.42 -5.84 -0.92
N LEU A 96 11.39 -5.49 0.36
CA LEU A 96 11.07 -4.14 0.80
C LEU A 96 12.12 -3.16 0.24
N PRO A 97 11.72 -1.92 -0.07
CA PRO A 97 12.69 -0.90 -0.46
C PRO A 97 13.64 -0.58 0.68
N ASP A 98 14.71 0.15 0.33
CA ASP A 98 15.56 0.76 1.35
C ASP A 98 14.69 1.70 2.19
N SER A 99 14.57 1.33 3.46
CA SER A 99 13.62 1.92 4.38
C SER A 99 14.13 1.75 5.81
N VAL A 100 13.76 2.70 6.66
CA VAL A 100 14.16 2.73 8.06
C VAL A 100 13.12 1.97 8.88
N VAL A 101 13.57 1.04 9.73
CA VAL A 101 12.70 0.43 10.74
C VAL A 101 12.37 1.50 11.77
N VAL A 102 11.09 1.68 12.05
CA VAL A 102 10.65 2.60 13.09
C VAL A 102 10.55 1.82 14.39
N GLU A 103 11.37 2.21 15.37
CA GLU A 103 11.28 1.63 16.71
C GLU A 103 9.97 2.05 17.39
N ASN A 104 9.34 1.14 18.12
CA ASN A 104 8.16 1.46 18.92
C ASN A 104 8.59 1.75 20.37
N SER A 105 8.05 2.81 20.95
CA SER A 105 8.25 3.18 22.36
C SER A 105 7.46 2.31 23.34
N GLY A 106 6.68 1.33 22.83
CA GLY A 106 5.89 0.37 23.60
C GLY A 106 4.48 0.83 23.92
N GLU A 107 4.30 2.02 24.49
CA GLU A 107 2.98 2.49 24.97
C GLU A 107 2.00 2.82 23.82
N HIS A 108 2.52 3.32 22.70
CA HIS A 108 1.73 3.69 21.52
C HIS A 108 2.38 3.23 20.21
N ALA A 109 2.58 1.92 20.05
CA ALA A 109 3.21 1.37 18.85
C ALA A 109 2.53 1.77 17.51
N ASN A 110 1.22 2.07 17.53
CA ASN A 110 0.49 2.60 16.38
C ASN A 110 0.86 4.05 16.01
N LEU A 111 1.45 4.81 16.93
CA LEU A 111 1.84 6.21 16.73
C LEU A 111 3.32 6.38 16.35
N ALA A 112 4.08 5.29 16.26
CA ALA A 112 5.53 5.32 16.02
C ALA A 112 5.95 6.17 14.80
N VAL A 113 5.13 6.22 13.75
CA VAL A 113 5.38 7.07 12.58
C VAL A 113 5.33 8.56 12.94
N PHE A 114 4.35 8.98 13.74
CA PHE A 114 4.25 10.36 14.22
C PHE A 114 5.43 10.70 15.14
N GLU A 115 5.81 9.78 16.02
CA GLU A 115 6.98 9.95 16.91
C GLU A 115 8.28 10.15 16.12
N HIS A 116 8.48 9.37 15.06
CA HIS A 116 9.63 9.50 14.17
C HIS A 116 9.72 10.90 13.54
N PHE A 117 8.59 11.46 13.12
CA PHE A 117 8.55 12.78 12.49
C PHE A 117 8.40 13.93 13.48
N LEU A 118 8.08 13.67 14.76
CA LEU A 118 7.72 14.68 15.77
C LEU A 118 8.68 15.87 15.83
N PRO A 119 10.02 15.72 15.73
CA PRO A 119 10.94 16.87 15.69
C PRO A 119 10.66 17.85 14.54
N GLN A 120 10.17 17.36 13.40
CA GLN A 120 9.83 18.16 12.20
C GLN A 120 8.40 18.72 12.24
N LEU A 121 7.52 18.15 13.07
CA LEU A 121 6.12 18.54 13.20
C LEU A 121 5.89 19.71 14.16
N ARG A 122 6.87 20.05 15.01
CA ARG A 122 6.71 21.08 16.04
C ARG A 122 6.30 22.43 15.46
N ASN A 123 5.24 23.01 16.01
CA ASN A 123 4.63 24.28 15.59
C ASN A 123 4.10 24.30 14.13
N LYS A 124 4.03 23.15 13.45
CA LYS A 124 3.50 23.04 12.08
C LYS A 124 2.00 22.79 12.08
N LYS A 125 1.34 23.15 10.97
CA LYS A 125 -0.04 22.76 10.66
C LYS A 125 -0.03 21.33 10.13
N VAL A 126 -0.50 20.40 10.97
CA VAL A 126 -0.48 18.97 10.67
C VAL A 126 -1.92 18.49 10.53
N VAL A 127 -2.26 18.02 9.33
CA VAL A 127 -3.56 17.41 9.07
C VAL A 127 -3.40 15.90 8.98
N VAL A 128 -4.18 15.16 9.75
CA VAL A 128 -4.18 13.69 9.74
C VAL A 128 -5.49 13.22 9.15
N ILE A 129 -5.44 12.42 8.09
CA ILE A 129 -6.60 11.76 7.50
C ILE A 129 -6.71 10.37 8.10
N GLY A 130 -7.81 10.13 8.81
CA GLY A 130 -8.06 8.94 9.60
C GLY A 130 -7.67 9.14 11.07
N HIS A 131 -8.51 8.71 11.99
CA HIS A 131 -8.24 8.82 13.42
C HIS A 131 -7.26 7.72 13.88
N TYR A 132 -6.16 8.12 14.54
CA TYR A 132 -5.19 7.21 15.14
C TYR A 132 -5.31 7.29 16.66
N PRO A 133 -5.70 6.20 17.36
CA PRO A 133 -5.95 6.25 18.80
C PRO A 133 -4.75 6.79 19.59
N GLY A 134 -4.99 7.84 20.38
CA GLY A 134 -4.00 8.47 21.26
C GLY A 134 -3.22 9.63 20.63
N ILE A 135 -3.50 10.01 19.37
CA ILE A 135 -2.79 11.09 18.66
C ILE A 135 -2.92 12.45 19.35
N GLU A 136 -3.96 12.64 20.15
CA GLU A 136 -4.25 13.88 20.89
C GLU A 136 -3.15 14.25 21.88
N CYS A 137 -2.31 13.28 22.27
CA CYS A 137 -1.16 13.54 23.15
C CYS A 137 -0.15 14.54 22.52
N TYR A 138 -0.16 14.72 21.20
CA TYR A 138 0.69 15.67 20.49
C TYR A 138 0.03 17.03 20.20
N GLN A 139 -1.21 17.27 20.62
CA GLN A 139 -1.94 18.52 20.33
C GLN A 139 -1.24 19.80 20.83
N ASN A 140 -0.42 19.69 21.88
CA ASN A 140 0.35 20.81 22.42
C ASN A 140 1.70 21.03 21.73
N GLN A 141 2.09 20.12 20.83
CA GLN A 141 3.38 20.14 20.14
C GLN A 141 3.24 20.63 18.69
N MET A 142 2.06 20.48 18.09
CA MET A 142 1.75 20.84 16.71
C MET A 142 0.31 21.34 16.59
N GLN A 143 0.01 22.10 15.54
CA GLN A 143 -1.37 22.48 15.21
C GLN A 143 -2.05 21.29 14.52
N LEU A 144 -2.53 20.35 15.32
CA LEU A 144 -3.13 19.09 14.88
C LEU A 144 -4.59 19.28 14.45
N SER A 145 -4.95 18.75 13.29
CA SER A 145 -6.34 18.58 12.86
C SER A 145 -6.53 17.16 12.34
N VAL A 146 -7.48 16.42 12.91
CA VAL A 146 -7.81 15.06 12.48
C VAL A 146 -9.09 15.10 11.66
N LEU A 147 -9.07 14.50 10.47
CA LEU A 147 -10.22 14.37 9.58
C LEU A 147 -10.65 12.91 9.51
N GLU A 148 -11.89 12.63 9.87
CA GLU A 148 -12.44 11.27 9.87
C GLU A 148 -13.85 11.25 9.25
N ARG A 149 -14.21 10.13 8.62
CA ARG A 149 -15.53 9.93 8.00
C ARG A 149 -16.62 9.69 9.03
N GLN A 150 -16.22 9.13 10.17
CA GLN A 150 -17.04 8.98 11.38
C GLN A 150 -16.32 9.69 12.53
N PRO A 151 -16.35 11.04 12.56
CA PRO A 151 -15.63 11.82 13.56
C PRO A 151 -15.96 11.40 14.99
N ALA A 152 -14.94 11.34 15.85
CA ALA A 152 -15.09 11.21 17.29
C ALA A 152 -14.43 12.40 18.00
N ALA A 153 -14.97 12.78 19.16
CA ALA A 153 -14.42 13.89 19.97
C ALA A 153 -14.23 15.18 19.13
N GLU A 154 -13.00 15.68 19.05
CA GLU A 154 -12.63 16.93 18.35
C GLU A 154 -12.25 16.69 16.87
N ASP A 155 -12.43 15.48 16.35
CA ASP A 155 -12.24 15.19 14.93
C ASP A 155 -13.19 16.05 14.08
N LEU A 156 -12.71 16.47 12.91
CA LEU A 156 -13.51 17.15 11.91
C LEU A 156 -14.03 16.15 10.87
N PRO A 157 -15.18 16.43 10.22
CA PRO A 157 -15.67 15.60 9.13
C PRO A 157 -14.71 15.59 7.95
N ASP A 158 -14.66 14.46 7.22
CA ASP A 158 -13.83 14.29 6.02
C ASP A 158 -13.97 15.41 4.97
N SER A 159 -15.17 16.00 4.85
CA SER A 159 -15.43 17.16 3.98
C SER A 159 -14.59 18.41 4.30
N ALA A 160 -14.02 18.54 5.50
CA ALA A 160 -13.12 19.63 5.86
C ALA A 160 -11.78 19.59 5.10
N CYS A 161 -11.48 18.49 4.41
CA CYS A 161 -10.23 18.33 3.65
C CYS A 161 -10.00 19.43 2.61
N GLU A 162 -11.06 19.91 1.95
CA GLU A 162 -11.02 20.98 0.94
C GLU A 162 -10.54 22.32 1.51
N PHE A 163 -10.72 22.55 2.82
CA PHE A 163 -10.37 23.80 3.49
C PHE A 163 -9.00 23.74 4.16
N LEU A 164 -8.64 22.57 4.68
CA LEU A 164 -7.45 22.40 5.52
C LEU A 164 -6.23 21.90 4.75
N LEU A 165 -6.39 20.92 3.86
CA LEU A 165 -5.25 20.32 3.15
C LEU A 165 -4.44 21.31 2.30
N PRO A 166 -5.05 22.27 1.56
CA PRO A 166 -4.28 23.22 0.76
C PRO A 166 -3.34 24.13 1.58
N ASN A 167 -3.59 24.25 2.89
CA ASN A 167 -2.87 25.15 3.82
C ASN A 167 -2.04 24.38 4.86
N ALA A 168 -1.97 23.04 4.76
CA ALA A 168 -1.22 22.21 5.68
C ALA A 168 0.29 22.27 5.39
N ASP A 169 1.11 22.22 6.43
CA ASP A 169 2.55 22.02 6.28
C ASP A 169 2.87 20.53 6.09
N TRP A 170 2.13 19.68 6.80
CA TRP A 170 2.23 18.22 6.75
C TRP A 170 0.87 17.57 6.65
N VAL A 171 0.78 16.51 5.85
CA VAL A 171 -0.42 15.67 5.76
C VAL A 171 -0.03 14.20 5.97
N PHE A 172 -0.64 13.58 6.97
CA PHE A 172 -0.56 12.13 7.18
C PHE A 172 -1.82 11.50 6.62
N LEU A 173 -1.69 10.76 5.52
CA LEU A 173 -2.80 10.12 4.82
C LEU A 173 -2.87 8.64 5.23
N THR A 174 -4.01 8.21 5.76
CA THR A 174 -4.28 6.77 5.88
C THR A 174 -4.34 6.10 4.51
N ALA A 175 -3.67 4.97 4.36
CA ALA A 175 -3.75 4.15 3.15
C ALA A 175 -5.12 3.49 2.95
N SER A 176 -6.01 3.51 3.95
CA SER A 176 -7.41 3.09 3.78
C SER A 176 -8.20 4.01 2.83
N SER A 177 -7.66 5.19 2.52
CA SER A 177 -8.17 6.10 1.48
C SER A 177 -8.11 5.50 0.06
N ILE A 178 -7.23 4.52 -0.17
CA ILE A 178 -7.12 3.81 -1.47
C ILE A 178 -8.37 2.97 -1.74
N PRO A 179 -8.71 1.95 -0.92
CA PRO A 179 -9.87 1.10 -1.16
C PRO A 179 -11.21 1.86 -1.05
N ASN A 180 -11.27 2.99 -0.34
CA ASN A 180 -12.50 3.78 -0.23
C ASN A 180 -12.63 4.91 -1.28
N LYS A 181 -11.63 5.07 -2.16
CA LYS A 181 -11.63 5.96 -3.34
C LYS A 181 -11.45 7.45 -3.05
N THR A 182 -11.03 7.83 -1.85
CA THR A 182 -10.74 9.23 -1.54
C THR A 182 -9.28 9.63 -1.81
N PHE A 183 -8.35 8.66 -1.90
CA PHE A 183 -6.91 8.93 -2.07
C PHE A 183 -6.60 9.93 -3.20
N PRO A 184 -7.11 9.79 -4.45
CA PRO A 184 -6.71 10.68 -5.54
C PRO A 184 -7.00 12.17 -5.25
N ARG A 185 -8.12 12.46 -4.59
CA ARG A 185 -8.50 13.83 -4.23
C ARG A 185 -7.70 14.34 -3.04
N LEU A 186 -7.52 13.51 -2.01
CA LEU A 186 -6.73 13.88 -0.83
C LEU A 186 -5.28 14.18 -1.19
N ALA A 187 -4.67 13.35 -2.04
CA ALA A 187 -3.31 13.54 -2.51
C ALA A 187 -3.17 14.83 -3.35
N GLU A 188 -4.14 15.12 -4.22
CA GLU A 188 -4.18 16.39 -4.96
C GLU A 188 -4.25 17.62 -4.04
N LEU A 189 -5.15 17.59 -3.06
CA LEU A 189 -5.33 18.70 -2.12
C LEU A 189 -4.10 18.91 -1.23
N ALA A 190 -3.37 17.84 -0.92
CA ALA A 190 -2.16 17.85 -0.11
C ALA A 190 -0.88 18.21 -0.89
N SER A 191 -0.98 18.57 -2.18
CA SER A 191 0.17 18.78 -3.08
C SER A 191 1.18 19.86 -2.66
N ASN A 192 0.80 20.76 -1.75
CA ASN A 192 1.69 21.80 -1.19
C ASN A 192 2.31 21.42 0.16
N ALA A 193 1.88 20.32 0.76
CA ALA A 193 2.34 19.86 2.05
C ALA A 193 3.41 18.77 1.89
N LYS A 194 4.19 18.52 2.95
CA LYS A 194 4.96 17.28 3.05
C LYS A 194 4.02 16.14 3.41
N THR A 195 4.00 15.06 2.62
CA THR A 195 2.97 14.02 2.72
C THR A 195 3.53 12.66 3.14
N VAL A 196 2.78 11.98 4.02
CA VAL A 196 3.11 10.64 4.50
C VAL A 196 1.91 9.74 4.27
N LEU A 197 1.99 8.80 3.32
CA LEU A 197 0.97 7.77 3.16
C LEU A 197 1.29 6.60 4.11
N MET A 198 0.39 6.30 5.04
CA MET A 198 0.72 5.42 6.17
C MET A 198 -0.32 4.37 6.52
N GLY A 199 0.17 3.30 7.13
CA GLY A 199 -0.62 2.23 7.72
C GLY A 199 -0.44 0.86 7.05
N PRO A 200 -1.00 -0.22 7.62
CA PRO A 200 -0.85 -1.57 7.08
C PRO A 200 -1.46 -1.77 5.68
N THR A 201 -2.29 -0.84 5.21
CA THR A 201 -2.89 -0.87 3.87
C THR A 201 -1.95 -0.35 2.78
N VAL A 202 -0.79 0.23 3.13
CA VAL A 202 0.17 0.78 2.15
C VAL A 202 0.70 -0.32 1.22
N PRO A 203 0.56 -0.17 -0.10
CA PRO A 203 1.32 -0.96 -1.06
C PRO A 203 2.73 -0.37 -1.19
N TRP A 204 3.77 -1.19 -1.12
CA TRP A 204 5.15 -0.76 -1.32
C TRP A 204 5.43 -0.49 -2.81
N LEU A 205 5.05 0.70 -3.28
CA LEU A 205 5.26 1.18 -4.65
C LEU A 205 5.92 2.56 -4.70
N SER A 206 7.11 2.64 -5.31
CA SER A 206 7.80 3.92 -5.53
C SER A 206 6.94 4.93 -6.30
N GLN A 207 6.11 4.46 -7.23
CA GLN A 207 5.28 5.25 -8.14
C GLN A 207 4.22 6.10 -7.43
N LEU A 208 3.99 5.88 -6.13
CA LEU A 208 3.17 6.78 -5.33
C LEU A 208 3.73 8.22 -5.29
N HIS A 209 5.02 8.42 -5.61
CA HIS A 209 5.60 9.74 -5.83
C HIS A 209 4.90 10.52 -6.97
N GLU A 210 4.35 9.84 -7.99
CA GLU A 210 3.59 10.46 -9.08
C GLU A 210 2.32 11.17 -8.59
N PHE A 211 1.85 10.82 -7.40
CA PHE A 211 0.67 11.37 -6.74
C PHE A 211 1.05 12.43 -5.68
N GLY A 212 2.32 12.83 -5.61
CA GLY A 212 2.80 13.82 -4.65
C GLY A 212 3.06 13.25 -3.26
N ILE A 213 3.21 11.93 -3.12
CA ILE A 213 3.57 11.29 -1.85
C ILE A 213 5.08 11.40 -1.60
N ASP A 214 5.48 11.99 -0.48
CA ASP A 214 6.90 12.14 -0.10
C ASP A 214 7.44 10.93 0.69
N TYR A 215 6.60 10.32 1.54
CA TYR A 215 6.99 9.18 2.37
C TYR A 215 5.93 8.07 2.35
N LEU A 216 6.41 6.83 2.30
CA LEU A 216 5.61 5.64 2.60
C LEU A 216 5.94 5.15 4.00
N ALA A 217 4.94 5.12 4.87
CA ALA A 217 5.03 4.50 6.19
C ALA A 217 4.17 3.23 6.21
N GLY A 218 4.68 2.21 5.53
CA GLY A 218 4.08 0.88 5.47
C GLY A 218 4.55 -0.03 6.61
N VAL A 219 4.25 -1.32 6.48
CA VAL A 219 4.60 -2.32 7.51
C VAL A 219 5.44 -3.44 6.95
N GLU A 220 6.30 -3.98 7.81
CA GLU A 220 6.99 -5.25 7.64
C GLU A 220 6.33 -6.26 8.59
N ILE A 221 5.89 -7.39 8.04
CA ILE A 221 5.32 -8.49 8.84
C ILE A 221 6.48 -9.27 9.46
N THR A 222 6.56 -9.26 10.79
CA THR A 222 7.62 -9.93 11.55
C THR A 222 7.20 -11.30 12.05
N ASP A 223 5.90 -11.52 12.24
CA ASP A 223 5.31 -12.80 12.65
C ASP A 223 3.89 -12.92 12.08
N ALA A 224 3.75 -13.68 11.00
CA ALA A 224 2.48 -13.81 10.27
C ALA A 224 1.39 -14.54 11.09
N ASP A 225 1.78 -15.51 11.93
CA ASP A 225 0.84 -16.28 12.74
C ASP A 225 0.34 -15.44 13.92
N ALA A 226 1.23 -14.74 14.62
CA ALA A 226 0.86 -13.81 15.67
C ALA A 226 -0.01 -12.66 15.14
N LEU A 227 0.32 -12.15 13.95
CA LEU A 227 -0.47 -11.13 13.27
C LEU A 227 -1.89 -11.64 12.98
N TYR A 228 -2.02 -12.83 12.40
CA TYR A 228 -3.31 -13.44 12.09
C TYR A 228 -4.17 -13.61 13.34
N HIS A 229 -3.61 -14.22 14.40
CA HIS A 229 -4.35 -14.44 15.65
C HIS A 229 -4.75 -13.14 16.34
N THR A 230 -3.84 -12.16 16.39
CA THR A 230 -4.12 -10.84 16.98
C THR A 230 -5.25 -10.14 16.22
N ALA A 231 -5.22 -10.15 14.89
CA ALA A 231 -6.28 -9.54 14.08
C ALA A 231 -7.62 -10.29 14.22
N ALA A 232 -7.60 -11.63 14.17
CA ALA A 232 -8.79 -12.47 14.28
C ALA A 232 -9.47 -12.38 15.67
N GLN A 233 -8.70 -12.07 16.72
CA GLN A 233 -9.20 -11.87 18.08
C GLN A 233 -9.61 -10.40 18.36
N GLY A 234 -9.65 -9.55 17.34
CA GLY A 234 -10.08 -8.15 17.48
C GLY A 234 -9.04 -7.22 18.08
N GLY A 235 -7.75 -7.54 17.96
CA GLY A 235 -6.66 -6.79 18.59
C GLY A 235 -6.49 -5.35 18.10
N GLY A 236 -7.10 -4.93 16.98
CA GLY A 236 -7.03 -3.55 16.49
C GLY A 236 -5.58 -3.06 16.33
N VAL A 237 -5.19 -2.04 17.10
CA VAL A 237 -3.81 -1.51 17.12
C VAL A 237 -2.76 -2.47 17.70
N ARG A 238 -3.16 -3.54 18.39
CA ARG A 238 -2.24 -4.51 18.98
C ARG A 238 -1.38 -5.27 17.97
N ILE A 239 -1.75 -5.25 16.68
CA ILE A 239 -0.90 -5.79 15.60
C ILE A 239 0.50 -5.13 15.55
N PHE A 240 0.63 -3.90 16.08
CA PHE A 240 1.89 -3.17 16.15
C PHE A 240 2.73 -3.54 17.39
N GLU A 241 2.13 -4.22 18.38
CA GLU A 241 2.86 -4.78 19.51
C GLU A 241 3.49 -6.13 19.12
N ARG A 242 2.75 -6.92 18.34
CA ARG A 242 3.13 -8.27 17.91
C ARG A 242 2.60 -8.55 16.51
N GLY A 243 3.50 -8.93 15.61
CA GLY A 243 3.15 -9.42 14.28
C GLY A 243 3.65 -8.54 13.13
N LEU A 244 3.73 -7.23 13.33
CA LEU A 244 4.33 -6.32 12.36
C LEU A 244 4.94 -5.08 13.02
N ARG A 245 5.76 -4.36 12.25
CA ARG A 245 6.35 -3.08 12.63
C ARG A 245 6.33 -2.10 11.46
N TYR A 246 6.35 -0.80 11.78
CA TYR A 246 6.44 0.23 10.76
C TYR A 246 7.83 0.26 10.12
N ARG A 247 7.85 0.54 8.82
CA ARG A 247 9.04 1.01 8.11
C ARG A 247 8.69 2.28 7.36
N ILE A 248 9.67 3.18 7.22
CA ILE A 248 9.52 4.43 6.48
C ILE A 248 10.49 4.43 5.30
N ALA A 249 9.96 4.63 4.10
CA ALA A 249 10.73 4.90 2.90
C ALA A 249 10.44 6.33 2.42
N GLU A 250 11.48 7.07 2.06
CA GLU A 250 11.36 8.36 1.41
C GLU A 250 11.32 8.18 -0.12
N LEU A 251 10.46 8.93 -0.78
CA LEU A 251 10.21 8.87 -2.22
C LEU A 251 10.87 10.03 -2.99
N THR A 252 12.11 10.41 -2.62
CA THR A 252 12.87 11.36 -3.43
C THR A 252 13.08 10.84 -4.85
N PRO A 253 13.30 11.71 -5.86
CA PRO A 253 13.55 11.25 -7.22
C PRO A 253 14.69 10.23 -7.33
N SER A 254 15.78 10.40 -6.56
CA SER A 254 16.92 9.48 -6.58
C SER A 254 16.59 8.12 -5.98
N LEU A 255 15.94 8.09 -4.81
CA LEU A 255 15.53 6.84 -4.15
C LEU A 255 14.48 6.10 -4.97
N SER A 256 13.49 6.82 -5.50
CA SER A 256 12.46 6.27 -6.40
C SER A 256 13.08 5.67 -7.66
N MET A 257 14.04 6.36 -8.30
CA MET A 257 14.78 5.79 -9.43
C MET A 257 15.57 4.53 -9.06
N GLY A 258 16.25 4.52 -7.91
CA GLY A 258 16.99 3.35 -7.43
C GLY A 258 16.08 2.15 -7.17
N TRP A 259 14.89 2.39 -6.62
CA TRP A 259 13.88 1.36 -6.42
C TRP A 259 13.32 0.84 -7.74
N LEU A 260 12.95 1.73 -8.67
CA LEU A 260 12.46 1.36 -10.00
C LEU A 260 13.50 0.54 -10.77
N LYS A 261 14.78 0.91 -10.72
CA LYS A 261 15.88 0.12 -11.34
C LYS A 261 15.92 -1.32 -10.84
N ARG A 262 15.83 -1.52 -9.52
CA ARG A 262 15.78 -2.87 -8.93
C ARG A 262 14.55 -3.64 -9.41
N GLN A 263 13.36 -3.02 -9.37
CA GLN A 263 12.14 -3.67 -9.84
C GLN A 263 12.18 -4.00 -11.34
N ILE A 264 12.78 -3.15 -12.17
CA ILE A 264 13.00 -3.43 -13.60
C ILE A 264 13.90 -4.65 -13.76
N ALA A 265 15.01 -4.71 -13.04
CA ALA A 265 15.93 -5.85 -13.09
C ALA A 265 15.25 -7.17 -12.67
N ASP A 266 14.51 -7.16 -11.56
CA ASP A 266 13.75 -8.33 -11.07
C ASP A 266 12.69 -8.77 -12.10
N CYS A 267 11.96 -7.81 -12.68
CA CYS A 267 10.92 -8.07 -13.67
C CYS A 267 11.51 -8.65 -14.97
N VAL A 268 12.68 -8.16 -15.40
CA VAL A 268 13.41 -8.71 -16.56
C VAL A 268 13.87 -10.14 -16.28
N ALA A 269 14.37 -10.43 -15.09
CA ALA A 269 14.78 -11.79 -14.70
C ALA A 269 13.59 -12.76 -14.70
N GLU A 270 12.44 -12.34 -14.15
CA GLU A 270 11.20 -13.13 -14.17
C GLU A 270 10.71 -13.39 -15.60
N LYS A 271 10.70 -12.34 -16.44
CA LYS A 271 10.35 -12.46 -17.87
C LYS A 271 11.23 -13.45 -18.59
N TYR A 272 12.54 -13.38 -18.34
CA TYR A 272 13.52 -14.27 -18.97
C TYR A 272 13.24 -15.73 -18.60
N GLN A 273 13.01 -16.02 -17.31
CA GLN A 273 12.66 -17.36 -16.85
C GLN A 273 11.37 -17.89 -17.51
N LEU A 274 10.29 -17.08 -17.51
CA LEU A 274 9.02 -17.47 -18.12
C LEU A 274 9.13 -17.71 -19.63
N SER A 275 10.00 -16.96 -20.32
CA SER A 275 10.26 -17.15 -21.74
C SER A 275 11.00 -18.46 -22.01
N GLN A 276 12.02 -18.78 -21.20
CA GLN A 276 12.72 -20.08 -21.29
C GLN A 276 11.81 -21.27 -21.00
N ASP A 277 10.94 -21.15 -19.99
CA ASP A 277 9.95 -22.17 -19.65
C ASP A 277 8.97 -22.39 -20.82
N MET A 278 8.55 -21.32 -21.48
CA MET A 278 7.68 -21.37 -22.65
C MET A 278 8.35 -22.03 -23.85
N ASP A 279 9.61 -21.68 -24.14
CA ASP A 279 10.38 -22.30 -25.21
C ASP A 279 10.56 -23.81 -24.96
N SER A 280 10.87 -24.18 -23.71
CA SER A 280 11.00 -25.58 -23.28
C SER A 280 9.68 -26.35 -23.41
N TRP A 281 8.54 -25.71 -23.10
CA TRP A 281 7.21 -26.29 -23.24
C TRP A 281 6.91 -26.70 -24.69
N TYR A 282 7.20 -25.81 -25.65
CA TYR A 282 6.97 -26.09 -27.07
C TYR A 282 8.03 -27.03 -27.65
N ALA A 283 9.28 -26.95 -27.22
CA ALA A 283 10.35 -27.88 -27.61
C ALA A 283 10.05 -29.33 -27.18
N ALA A 284 9.33 -29.53 -26.07
CA ALA A 284 8.86 -30.84 -25.63
C ALA A 284 7.69 -31.40 -26.47
N GLY A 285 7.28 -30.70 -27.54
CA GLY A 285 6.23 -31.16 -28.47
C GLY A 285 4.80 -30.89 -28.00
N ASN A 286 4.61 -30.09 -26.94
CA ASN A 286 3.28 -29.69 -26.50
C ASN A 286 2.61 -28.80 -27.55
N SER A 287 1.38 -29.15 -27.96
CA SER A 287 0.59 -28.39 -28.94
C SER A 287 -0.37 -27.38 -28.29
N SER A 288 -0.63 -27.51 -26.99
CA SER A 288 -1.46 -26.56 -26.24
C SER A 288 -0.67 -25.33 -25.82
N ARG A 289 -1.39 -24.23 -25.56
CA ARG A 289 -0.79 -22.96 -25.12
C ARG A 289 -0.01 -23.15 -23.82
N TYR A 290 1.16 -22.53 -23.72
CA TYR A 290 1.96 -22.53 -22.49
C TYR A 290 1.11 -22.13 -21.27
N PRO A 291 1.06 -22.96 -20.20
CA PRO A 291 0.14 -22.76 -19.08
C PRO A 291 0.28 -21.41 -18.37
N LYS A 292 1.50 -20.83 -18.30
CA LYS A 292 1.75 -19.53 -17.66
C LYS A 292 1.83 -18.37 -18.65
N TYR A 293 1.31 -18.52 -19.87
CA TYR A 293 1.33 -17.44 -20.86
C TYR A 293 0.68 -16.15 -20.36
N ALA A 294 -0.44 -16.25 -19.61
CA ALA A 294 -1.09 -15.08 -19.03
C ALA A 294 -0.20 -14.32 -18.03
N LEU A 295 0.60 -15.04 -17.24
CA LEU A 295 1.57 -14.43 -16.32
C LEU A 295 2.69 -13.74 -17.09
N LEU A 296 3.20 -14.34 -18.17
CA LEU A 296 4.21 -13.71 -19.03
C LEU A 296 3.71 -12.38 -19.63
N GLU A 297 2.46 -12.32 -20.10
CA GLU A 297 1.86 -11.08 -20.59
C GLU A 297 1.71 -10.01 -19.50
N GLN A 298 1.36 -10.42 -18.27
CA GLN A 298 1.30 -9.52 -17.12
C GLN A 298 2.69 -8.97 -16.78
N VAL A 299 3.72 -9.80 -16.77
CA VAL A 299 5.11 -9.39 -16.53
C VAL A 299 5.59 -8.42 -17.62
N ASN A 300 5.25 -8.67 -18.89
CA ASN A 300 5.54 -7.74 -20.00
C ASN A 300 4.88 -6.37 -19.79
N THR A 301 3.61 -6.38 -19.38
CA THR A 301 2.86 -5.15 -19.10
C THR A 301 3.50 -4.38 -17.94
N ARG A 302 3.81 -5.08 -16.84
CA ARG A 302 4.47 -4.50 -15.66
C ARG A 302 5.83 -3.88 -16.00
N LEU A 303 6.66 -4.57 -16.80
CA LEU A 303 7.95 -4.03 -17.26
C LEU A 303 7.78 -2.71 -18.02
N SER A 304 6.83 -2.67 -18.97
CA SER A 304 6.51 -1.45 -19.73
C SER A 304 6.07 -0.29 -18.82
N ARG A 305 5.31 -0.58 -17.77
CA ARG A 305 4.89 0.42 -16.77
C ARG A 305 6.05 0.92 -15.92
N LEU A 306 6.92 0.02 -15.47
CA LEU A 306 8.11 0.38 -14.72
C LEU A 306 9.01 1.31 -15.53
N ASP A 307 9.25 1.00 -16.81
CA ASP A 307 10.02 1.86 -17.72
C ASP A 307 9.35 3.23 -17.92
N SER A 308 8.03 3.24 -18.07
CA SER A 308 7.24 4.48 -18.20
C SER A 308 7.30 5.37 -16.95
N SER A 309 7.43 4.77 -15.76
CA SER A 309 7.56 5.49 -14.49
C SER A 309 9.00 5.98 -14.28
N TYR A 310 9.99 5.19 -14.73
CA TYR A 310 11.41 5.50 -14.58
C TYR A 310 11.87 6.64 -15.49
N LYS A 311 11.42 6.64 -16.76
CA LYS A 311 11.91 7.56 -17.78
C LYS A 311 11.74 9.05 -17.41
N PRO A 312 10.57 9.55 -16.94
CA PRO A 312 10.42 10.96 -16.58
C PRO A 312 11.34 11.38 -15.43
N LEU A 313 11.55 10.51 -14.44
CA LEU A 313 12.48 10.77 -13.34
C LEU A 313 13.92 10.88 -13.86
N TRP A 314 14.33 9.97 -14.76
CA TRP A 314 15.64 10.00 -15.37
C TRP A 314 15.86 11.25 -16.23
N ASP A 315 14.89 11.60 -17.08
CA ASP A 315 14.96 12.76 -17.96
C ASP A 315 15.10 14.08 -17.15
N LYS A 316 14.45 14.15 -15.98
CA LYS A 316 14.45 15.35 -15.12
C LYS A 316 15.60 15.38 -14.11
N HIS A 317 16.05 14.23 -13.59
CA HIS A 317 16.96 14.14 -12.44
C HIS A 317 18.20 13.24 -12.66
N GLY A 318 18.29 12.52 -13.78
CA GLY A 318 19.33 11.52 -14.04
C GLY A 318 20.75 12.07 -14.10
N SER A 319 20.93 13.30 -14.62
CA SER A 319 22.22 13.98 -14.69
C SER A 319 22.77 14.39 -13.33
N ALA A 320 21.90 14.72 -12.37
CA ALA A 320 22.30 15.03 -10.99
C ALA A 320 22.62 13.76 -10.18
N ALA A 321 21.93 12.64 -10.45
CA ALA A 321 22.17 11.36 -9.80
C ALA A 321 23.48 10.69 -10.26
N ALA A 322 23.92 10.92 -11.51
CA ALA A 322 25.17 10.37 -12.05
C ALA A 322 26.45 11.06 -11.50
N LEU A 323 26.32 12.22 -10.86
CA LEU A 323 27.44 12.96 -10.25
C LEU A 323 27.70 12.60 -8.78
N LEU A 324 26.83 11.79 -8.17
CA LEU A 324 26.88 11.37 -6.77
C LEU A 324 27.28 9.89 -6.59
N ASN A 325 27.56 9.19 -7.68
CA ASN A 325 28.06 7.80 -7.71
C ASN A 325 29.49 7.75 -8.26
#